data_AF-A0A7C1Q3F0-F1
#
_entry.id   AF-A0A7C1Q3F0-F1
#
_cell.length_a   1.000
_cell.length_b   1.000
_cell.length_c   1.000
_cell.angle_alpha   90.00
_cell.angle_beta   90.00
_cell.angle_gamma   90.00
#
_symmetry.space_group_name_H-M   'P 1'
#
loop_
_entity.id
_entity.type
_entity.pdbx_description
1 polymer ?
#
loop_
_entity_poly.entity_id
_entity_poly.type
_entity_poly.pdbx_seq_one_letter_code
_entity_poly.pdbx_strand_id
1 'polypeptide(L)'
;MRAMRQSSERWPEAFRWLARLSRRGVSRRRWFQLAGGCVLAAFGYEAGRVLIGSNVHTVIPGRVYRSAQLSQVQLERLIAEKGLRTVVNLRGCCPETEWYQADARATCRMGICQEDLTFSAKRYPHPGEVQRLVQVLDQAAYPLLFHCARGADRTGL
;
A
#
# COMPACT_ATOMS: atom_id res chain seq x y z
N MET A 1 -70.27 -10.45 47.40
CA MET A 1 -70.37 -10.27 45.93
C MET A 1 -70.03 -8.83 45.57
N ARG A 2 -68.81 -8.54 45.08
CA ARG A 2 -68.52 -7.38 44.20
C ARG A 2 -67.13 -7.50 43.58
N ALA A 3 -67.14 -7.61 42.25
CA ALA A 3 -66.13 -7.19 41.27
C ALA A 3 -64.71 -7.78 41.34
N MET A 4 -64.51 -8.93 40.69
CA MET A 4 -63.31 -9.15 39.86
C MET A 4 -63.39 -8.24 38.64
N ARG A 5 -62.42 -7.33 38.44
CA ARG A 5 -62.24 -6.57 37.20
C ARG A 5 -61.01 -7.11 36.50
N GLN A 6 -61.22 -8.02 35.54
CA GLN A 6 -60.20 -8.49 34.62
C GLN A 6 -59.79 -7.33 33.70
N SER A 7 -58.57 -6.81 33.86
CA SER A 7 -57.91 -5.99 32.85
C SER A 7 -57.35 -6.92 31.78
N SER A 8 -58.08 -7.10 30.68
CA SER A 8 -57.53 -7.73 29.48
C SER A 8 -56.55 -6.75 28.83
N GLU A 9 -55.27 -7.10 28.83
CA GLU A 9 -54.21 -6.40 28.10
C GLU A 9 -54.47 -6.50 26.59
N ARG A 10 -55.29 -5.57 26.08
CA ARG A 10 -55.47 -5.34 24.66
C ARG A 10 -54.34 -4.44 24.15
N TRP A 11 -53.34 -5.06 23.53
CA TRP A 11 -52.34 -4.35 22.75
C TRP A 11 -53.03 -3.46 21.68
N PRO A 12 -52.70 -2.17 21.57
CA PRO A 12 -53.35 -1.27 20.59
C PRO A 12 -53.08 -1.71 19.15
N GLU A 13 -54.07 -1.58 18.26
CA GLU A 13 -53.94 -1.86 16.80
C GLU A 13 -52.77 -1.11 16.14
N ALA A 14 -52.31 0.00 16.74
CA ALA A 14 -51.10 0.71 16.34
C ALA A 14 -49.82 -0.15 16.39
N PHE A 15 -49.71 -1.14 17.28
CA PHE A 15 -48.52 -1.98 17.35
C PHE A 15 -48.49 -3.12 16.32
N ARG A 16 -49.57 -3.33 15.55
CA ARG A 16 -49.63 -4.38 14.52
C ARG A 16 -48.77 -4.10 13.29
N TRP A 17 -48.41 -2.84 13.00
CA TRP A 17 -47.45 -2.54 11.91
C TRP A 17 -46.02 -2.93 12.29
N LEU A 18 -45.65 -2.81 13.58
CA LEU A 18 -44.31 -3.16 14.07
C LEU A 18 -44.06 -4.67 14.00
N ALA A 19 -45.10 -5.48 14.27
CA ALA A 19 -45.05 -6.93 14.09
C ALA A 19 -44.95 -7.38 12.61
N ARG A 20 -45.30 -6.51 11.67
CA ARG A 20 -45.26 -6.78 10.22
C ARG A 20 -43.89 -6.43 9.61
N LEU A 21 -43.20 -5.46 10.17
CA LEU A 21 -41.83 -5.08 9.79
C LEU A 21 -40.77 -6.07 10.28
N SER A 22 -41.02 -6.80 11.38
CA SER A 22 -40.05 -7.74 11.96
C SER A 22 -40.01 -9.13 11.32
N ARG A 23 -40.83 -9.41 10.29
CA ARG A 23 -41.01 -10.76 9.72
C ARG A 23 -40.42 -11.01 8.34
N ARG A 24 -39.53 -10.14 7.85
CA ARG A 24 -38.69 -10.51 6.69
C ARG A 24 -37.31 -10.88 7.19
N GLY A 25 -37.22 -12.06 7.82
CA GLY A 25 -35.93 -12.67 8.12
C GLY A 25 -35.12 -12.78 6.84
N VAL A 26 -33.97 -12.13 6.80
CA VAL A 26 -33.02 -12.27 5.70
C VAL A 26 -32.61 -13.74 5.68
N SER A 27 -32.91 -14.44 4.57
CA SER A 27 -32.58 -15.86 4.39
C SER A 27 -31.11 -16.11 4.74
N ARG A 28 -30.80 -17.24 5.40
CA ARG A 28 -29.41 -17.68 5.63
C ARG A 28 -28.56 -17.59 4.36
N ARG A 29 -29.15 -17.90 3.19
CA ARG A 29 -28.50 -17.76 1.88
C ARG A 29 -28.10 -16.32 1.56
N ARG A 30 -28.95 -15.33 1.88
CA ARG A 30 -28.64 -13.91 1.71
C ARG A 30 -27.54 -13.45 2.67
N TRP A 31 -27.51 -13.97 3.91
CA TRP A 31 -26.40 -13.73 4.83
C TRP A 31 -25.08 -14.30 4.32
N PHE A 32 -25.08 -15.53 3.80
CA PHE A 32 -23.90 -16.11 3.17
C PHE A 32 -23.45 -15.35 1.92
N GLN A 33 -24.39 -14.86 1.10
CA GLN A 33 -24.08 -14.03 -0.07
C GLN A 33 -23.46 -12.68 0.32
N LEU A 34 -24.00 -12.02 1.35
CA LEU A 34 -23.45 -10.77 1.86
C LEU A 34 -22.06 -10.98 2.47
N ALA A 35 -21.89 -12.02 3.31
CA ALA A 35 -20.59 -12.36 3.87
C ALA A 35 -19.55 -12.70 2.79
N GLY A 36 -19.93 -13.51 1.80
CA GLY A 36 -19.08 -13.84 0.66
C GLY A 36 -18.71 -12.60 -0.18
N GLY A 37 -19.68 -11.70 -0.40
CA GLY A 37 -19.44 -10.41 -1.07
C GLY A 37 -18.45 -9.52 -0.31
N CYS A 38 -18.59 -9.42 1.02
CA CYS A 38 -17.64 -8.69 1.86
C CYS A 38 -16.23 -9.29 1.82
N VAL A 39 -16.10 -10.62 1.86
CA VAL A 39 -14.80 -11.29 1.76
C VAL A 39 -14.14 -11.04 0.40
N LEU A 40 -14.89 -11.13 -0.70
CA LEU A 40 -14.38 -10.84 -2.04
C LEU A 40 -13.96 -9.38 -2.19
N ALA A 41 -14.73 -8.43 -1.65
CA ALA A 41 -14.38 -7.01 -1.66
C ALA A 41 -13.11 -6.73 -0.86
N ALA A 42 -12.97 -7.32 0.33
CA ALA A 42 -11.76 -7.19 1.15
C ALA A 42 -10.54 -7.78 0.45
N PHE A 43 -10.68 -8.96 -0.16
CA PHE A 43 -9.61 -9.57 -0.95
C PHE A 43 -9.24 -8.72 -2.17
N GLY A 44 -10.22 -8.19 -2.89
CA GLY A 44 -10.00 -7.28 -4.03
C GLY A 44 -9.30 -5.99 -3.62
N TYR A 45 -9.66 -5.42 -2.46
CA TYR A 45 -9.00 -4.24 -1.90
C TYR A 45 -7.54 -4.52 -1.55
N GLU A 46 -7.26 -5.62 -0.84
CA GLU A 46 -5.88 -5.99 -0.48
C GLU A 46 -5.04 -6.34 -1.71
N ALA A 47 -5.60 -7.07 -2.68
CA ALA A 47 -4.94 -7.35 -3.94
C ALA A 47 -4.63 -6.06 -4.72
N GLY A 48 -5.59 -5.12 -4.79
CA GLY A 48 -5.37 -3.80 -5.39
C GLY A 48 -4.27 -3.02 -4.68
N ARG A 49 -4.29 -2.99 -3.35
CA ARG A 49 -3.27 -2.33 -2.53
C ARG A 49 -1.87 -2.91 -2.75
N VAL A 50 -1.73 -4.22 -2.93
CA VAL A 50 -0.43 -4.88 -3.17
C VAL A 50 0.03 -4.76 -4.62
N LEU A 51 -0.88 -4.81 -5.59
CA LEU A 51 -0.54 -4.76 -7.01
C LEU A 51 -0.30 -3.33 -7.52
N ILE A 52 -0.99 -2.35 -6.95
CA ILE A 52 -0.91 -0.93 -7.33
C ILE A 52 -0.08 -0.13 -6.29
N GLY A 53 0.14 -0.68 -5.10
CA GLY A 53 0.86 -0.02 -4.03
C GLY A 53 2.32 0.26 -4.37
N SER A 54 2.80 1.40 -3.88
CA SER A 54 4.16 1.87 -4.04
C SER A 54 5.21 1.12 -3.21
N ASN A 55 4.79 0.12 -2.42
CA ASN A 55 5.63 -0.69 -1.51
C ASN A 55 6.67 0.14 -0.73
N VAL A 56 6.28 1.33 -0.28
CA VAL A 56 7.15 2.24 0.48
C VAL A 56 7.25 1.73 1.91
N HIS A 57 8.47 1.43 2.35
CA HIS A 57 8.76 0.97 3.70
C HIS A 57 9.98 1.68 4.26
N THR A 58 9.95 1.92 5.57
CA THR A 58 11.13 2.37 6.32
C THR A 58 11.96 1.15 6.68
N VAL A 59 13.24 1.17 6.34
CA VAL A 59 14.22 0.13 6.74
C VAL A 59 14.94 0.58 8.00
N ILE A 60 15.47 1.81 7.99
CA ILE A 60 16.07 2.46 9.15
C ILE A 60 15.40 3.82 9.32
N PRO A 61 14.67 4.07 10.42
CA PRO A 61 13.97 5.33 10.65
C PRO A 61 14.87 6.55 10.47
N GLY A 62 14.42 7.50 9.64
CA GLY A 62 15.16 8.74 9.37
C GLY A 62 16.45 8.56 8.54
N ARG A 63 16.74 7.36 8.04
CA ARG A 63 17.98 7.08 7.30
C ARG A 63 17.78 6.30 6.01
N VAL A 64 17.06 5.18 6.04
CA VAL A 64 16.96 4.28 4.88
C VAL A 64 15.51 3.90 4.65
N TYR A 65 15.07 4.11 3.42
CA TYR A 65 13.75 3.76 2.93
C TYR A 65 13.87 2.84 1.72
N ARG A 66 12.80 2.10 1.42
CA ARG A 66 12.69 1.31 0.19
C ARG A 66 11.33 1.51 -0.47
N SER A 67 11.25 1.39 -1.79
CA SER A 67 9.98 1.46 -2.53
C SER A 67 9.97 0.62 -3.81
N ALA A 68 8.76 0.41 -4.36
CA ALA A 68 8.59 0.10 -5.77
C ALA A 68 8.92 1.32 -6.65
N GLN A 69 8.82 1.14 -7.97
CA GLN A 69 8.95 2.24 -8.92
C GLN A 69 7.83 3.25 -8.66
N LEU A 70 8.20 4.50 -8.42
CA LEU A 70 7.27 5.60 -8.24
C LEU A 70 7.12 6.36 -9.56
N SER A 71 5.99 7.01 -9.76
CA SER A 71 5.91 8.10 -10.73
C SER A 71 6.74 9.30 -10.26
N GLN A 72 7.13 10.17 -11.18
CA GLN A 72 7.88 11.40 -10.87
C GLN A 72 7.25 12.18 -9.71
N VAL A 73 5.95 12.45 -9.76
CA VAL A 73 5.23 13.22 -8.72
C VAL A 73 5.22 12.50 -7.37
N GLN A 74 5.09 11.18 -7.36
CA GLN A 74 5.13 10.40 -6.12
C GLN A 74 6.54 10.42 -5.52
N LEU A 75 7.58 10.32 -6.34
CA LEU A 75 8.97 10.38 -5.90
C LEU A 75 9.30 11.77 -5.34
N GLU A 76 8.94 12.85 -6.03
CA GLU A 76 9.12 14.23 -5.55
C GLU A 76 8.44 14.44 -4.19
N ARG A 77 7.20 13.96 -4.02
CA ARG A 77 6.48 14.01 -2.74
C ARG A 77 7.21 13.24 -1.64
N LEU A 78 7.68 12.04 -1.93
CA LEU A 78 8.38 11.21 -0.95
C LEU A 78 9.73 11.82 -0.56
N ILE A 79 10.45 12.42 -1.51
CA ILE A 79 11.69 13.17 -1.27
C ILE A 79 11.42 14.30 -0.29
N ALA A 80 10.38 15.11 -0.52
CA ALA A 80 10.02 16.21 0.37
C ALA A 80 9.55 15.71 1.75
N GLU A 81 8.72 14.66 1.80
CA GLU A 81 8.15 14.13 3.04
C GLU A 81 9.22 13.52 3.96
N LYS A 82 10.16 12.77 3.39
CA LYS A 82 11.19 12.04 4.16
C LYS A 82 12.53 12.77 4.21
N GLY A 83 12.65 13.92 3.56
CA GLY A 83 13.89 14.69 3.44
C GLY A 83 15.00 13.91 2.74
N LEU A 84 14.67 13.11 1.72
CA LEU A 84 15.64 12.26 1.04
C LEU A 84 16.73 13.12 0.38
N ARG A 85 17.98 12.65 0.46
CA ARG A 85 19.13 13.29 -0.20
C ARG A 85 19.74 12.43 -1.30
N THR A 86 19.40 11.16 -1.38
CA THR A 86 19.85 10.26 -2.45
C THR A 86 18.78 9.22 -2.79
N VAL A 87 18.59 8.99 -4.08
CA VAL A 87 17.75 7.90 -4.62
C VAL A 87 18.68 6.88 -5.28
N VAL A 88 18.61 5.63 -4.84
CA VAL A 88 19.39 4.52 -5.38
C VAL A 88 18.47 3.64 -6.23
N ASN A 89 18.72 3.65 -7.53
CA ASN A 89 18.00 2.87 -8.53
C ASN A 89 18.69 1.52 -8.73
N LEU A 90 18.05 0.44 -8.26
CA LEU A 90 18.57 -0.93 -8.39
C LEU A 90 18.23 -1.58 -9.74
N ARG A 91 17.60 -0.84 -10.67
CA ARG A 91 17.29 -1.31 -12.02
C ARG A 91 18.41 -1.07 -13.02
N GLY A 92 19.41 -0.28 -12.64
CA GLY A 92 20.48 0.18 -13.52
C GLY A 92 20.09 1.35 -14.40
N CYS A 93 21.09 1.91 -15.07
CA CYS A 93 20.95 3.04 -15.98
C CYS A 93 20.18 2.63 -17.25
N CYS A 94 19.10 3.34 -17.58
CA CYS A 94 18.23 3.04 -18.73
C CYS A 94 17.69 4.35 -19.37
N PRO A 95 18.54 5.18 -19.98
CA PRO A 95 18.19 6.55 -20.40
C PRO A 95 17.05 6.62 -21.42
N GLU A 96 16.87 5.57 -22.22
CA GLU A 96 15.82 5.47 -23.24
C GLU A 96 14.42 5.17 -22.67
N THR A 97 14.31 4.93 -21.36
CA THR A 97 13.05 4.51 -20.74
C THR A 97 12.39 5.63 -19.95
N GLU A 98 11.07 5.78 -20.11
CA GLU A 98 10.32 6.86 -19.46
C GLU A 98 10.37 6.80 -17.93
N TRP A 99 10.41 5.61 -17.32
CA TRP A 99 10.51 5.49 -15.87
C TRP A 99 11.86 6.00 -15.35
N TYR A 100 12.96 5.77 -16.09
CA TYR A 100 14.29 6.24 -15.70
C TYR A 100 14.39 7.75 -15.87
N GLN A 101 13.85 8.28 -16.97
CA GLN A 101 13.79 9.72 -17.18
C GLN A 101 12.91 10.40 -16.12
N ALA A 102 11.82 9.78 -15.68
CA ALA A 102 10.99 10.28 -14.59
C ALA A 102 11.77 10.37 -13.27
N ASP A 103 12.58 9.36 -12.94
CA ASP A 103 13.45 9.39 -11.75
C ASP A 103 14.50 10.50 -11.85
N ALA A 104 15.19 10.59 -13.00
CA ALA A 104 16.20 11.63 -13.25
C ALA A 104 15.60 13.03 -13.21
N ARG A 105 14.39 13.22 -13.74
CA ARG A 105 13.65 14.49 -13.66
C ARG A 105 13.28 14.82 -12.22
N ALA A 106 12.78 13.86 -11.44
CA ALA A 106 12.43 14.07 -10.04
C ALA A 106 13.65 14.47 -9.21
N THR A 107 14.74 13.70 -9.31
CA THR A 107 15.97 13.92 -8.53
C THR A 107 16.65 15.24 -8.90
N CYS A 108 16.72 15.56 -10.20
CA CYS A 108 17.23 16.85 -10.69
C CYS A 108 16.39 18.03 -10.19
N ARG A 109 15.05 17.96 -10.29
CA ARG A 109 14.15 19.03 -9.81
C ARG A 109 14.24 19.26 -8.31
N MET A 110 14.44 18.20 -7.55
CA MET A 110 14.58 18.27 -6.08
C MET A 110 16.01 18.58 -5.64
N GLY A 111 16.98 18.62 -6.57
CA GLY A 111 18.38 18.92 -6.26
C GLY A 111 19.08 17.83 -5.44
N ILE A 112 18.74 16.56 -5.67
CA ILE A 112 19.30 15.41 -4.95
C ILE A 112 20.01 14.43 -5.87
N CYS A 113 20.85 13.56 -5.30
CA CYS A 113 21.61 12.59 -6.08
C CYS A 113 20.77 11.40 -6.52
N GLN A 114 21.06 10.87 -7.71
CA GLN A 114 20.61 9.58 -8.18
C GLN A 114 21.82 8.65 -8.38
N GLU A 115 21.80 7.48 -7.76
CA GLU A 115 22.83 6.45 -7.89
C GLU A 115 22.25 5.23 -8.58
N ASP A 116 22.86 4.79 -9.69
CA ASP A 116 22.38 3.64 -10.46
C ASP A 116 23.23 2.39 -10.19
N LEU A 117 22.59 1.33 -9.68
CA LEU A 117 23.18 0.02 -9.47
C LEU A 117 22.41 -1.03 -10.28
N THR A 118 23.11 -1.97 -10.92
CA THR A 118 22.48 -2.91 -11.85
C THR A 118 22.29 -4.26 -11.19
N PHE A 119 21.22 -4.40 -10.41
CA PHE A 119 20.92 -5.66 -9.74
C PHE A 119 19.95 -6.48 -10.58
N SER A 120 20.27 -7.76 -10.77
CA SER A 120 19.35 -8.69 -11.42
C SER A 120 18.20 -9.03 -10.47
N ALA A 121 16.97 -9.10 -11.00
CA ALA A 121 15.82 -9.55 -10.20
C ALA A 121 15.79 -11.08 -9.99
N LYS A 122 16.60 -11.85 -10.73
CA LYS A 122 16.54 -13.32 -10.76
C LYS A 122 17.83 -14.01 -10.32
N ARG A 123 18.92 -13.26 -10.18
CA ARG A 123 20.27 -13.78 -9.90
C ARG A 123 20.89 -12.93 -8.82
N TYR A 124 21.77 -13.54 -8.02
CA TYR A 124 22.58 -12.79 -7.08
C TYR A 124 23.42 -11.73 -7.80
N PRO A 125 23.60 -10.54 -7.19
CA PRO A 125 24.46 -9.51 -7.74
C PRO A 125 25.90 -10.02 -7.84
N HIS A 126 26.60 -9.59 -8.89
CA HIS A 126 28.02 -9.88 -9.05
C HIS A 126 28.80 -9.23 -7.89
N PRO A 127 29.90 -9.83 -7.38
CA PRO A 127 30.66 -9.26 -6.27
C PRO A 127 31.07 -7.78 -6.47
N GLY A 128 31.39 -7.38 -7.71
CA GLY A 128 31.67 -5.98 -8.05
C GLY A 128 30.49 -5.03 -7.86
N GLU A 129 29.25 -5.47 -8.11
CA GLU A 129 28.05 -4.67 -7.86
C GLU A 129 27.76 -4.56 -6.35
N VAL A 130 28.06 -5.61 -5.58
CA VAL A 130 27.98 -5.56 -4.11
C VAL A 130 29.01 -4.58 -3.55
N GLN A 131 30.24 -4.60 -4.06
CA GLN A 131 31.26 -3.63 -3.66
C GLN A 131 30.82 -2.19 -3.99
N ARG A 132 30.20 -1.99 -5.15
CA ARG A 132 29.66 -0.68 -5.54
C ARG A 132 28.51 -0.23 -4.65
N LEU A 133 27.64 -1.15 -4.22
CA LEU A 133 26.60 -0.87 -3.23
C LEU A 133 27.22 -0.39 -1.91
N VAL A 134 28.27 -1.05 -1.42
CA VAL A 134 28.99 -0.61 -0.20
C VAL A 134 29.56 0.79 -0.39
N GLN A 135 30.19 1.08 -1.53
CA GLN A 135 30.72 2.41 -1.83
C GLN A 135 29.63 3.49 -1.84
N VAL A 136 28.47 3.20 -2.46
CA VAL A 136 27.31 4.10 -2.44
C VAL A 136 26.83 4.32 -1.00
N LEU A 137 26.73 3.27 -0.19
CA LEU A 137 26.31 3.38 1.21
C LEU A 137 27.28 4.21 2.07
N ASP A 138 28.58 4.17 1.77
CA ASP A 138 29.61 4.93 2.48
C ASP A 138 29.66 6.41 2.05
N GLN A 139 29.37 6.71 0.80
CA GLN A 139 29.55 8.04 0.20
C GLN A 139 28.25 8.85 0.07
N ALA A 140 27.10 8.18 -0.03
CA ALA A 140 25.82 8.83 -0.29
C ALA A 140 25.35 9.68 0.90
N ALA A 141 24.55 10.71 0.58
CA ALA A 141 23.92 11.54 1.57
C ALA A 141 22.63 10.87 2.08
N TYR A 142 22.56 10.59 3.38
CA TYR A 142 21.36 10.06 4.04
C TYR A 142 20.38 11.17 4.42
N PRO A 143 19.06 11.01 4.36
CA PRO A 143 18.36 9.76 4.16
C PRO A 143 18.31 9.33 2.70
N LEU A 144 18.44 8.03 2.46
CA LEU A 144 18.44 7.44 1.13
C LEU A 144 17.23 6.55 0.88
N LEU A 145 16.84 6.44 -0.38
CA LEU A 145 15.78 5.55 -0.85
C LEU A 145 16.33 4.53 -1.83
N PHE A 146 16.14 3.24 -1.54
CA PHE A 146 16.33 2.18 -2.53
C PHE A 146 15.03 1.90 -3.28
N HIS A 147 15.07 1.87 -4.61
CA HIS A 147 13.93 1.38 -5.39
C HIS A 147 14.31 0.38 -6.47
N CYS A 148 13.32 -0.42 -6.86
CA CYS A 148 13.40 -1.27 -8.03
C CYS A 148 12.06 -1.28 -8.76
N ALA A 149 11.75 -2.30 -9.57
CA ALA A 149 10.45 -2.39 -10.23
C ALA A 149 9.27 -2.49 -9.25
N ARG A 150 9.32 -3.47 -8.35
CA ARG A 150 8.20 -3.82 -7.45
C ARG A 150 8.50 -3.54 -5.98
N GLY A 151 9.70 -3.13 -5.63
CA GLY A 151 10.08 -2.85 -4.23
C GLY A 151 10.16 -4.09 -3.33
N ALA A 152 10.21 -5.30 -3.92
CA ALA A 152 10.29 -6.57 -3.20
C ALA A 152 11.56 -7.36 -3.53
N ASP A 153 11.86 -7.58 -4.82
CA ASP A 153 12.91 -8.53 -5.21
C ASP A 153 14.33 -7.98 -4.97
N ARG A 154 14.64 -6.78 -5.49
CA ARG A 154 16.01 -6.21 -5.46
C ARG A 154 16.26 -5.34 -4.24
N THR A 155 15.21 -4.79 -3.65
CA THR A 155 15.24 -3.93 -2.45
C THR A 155 15.08 -4.72 -1.15
N GLY A 156 15.00 -6.05 -1.22
CA GLY A 156 14.91 -6.96 -0.07
C GLY A 156 16.20 -7.71 0.24
N LEU A 157 17.22 -7.57 -0.60
CA LEU A 157 18.62 -7.97 -0.33
C LEU A 157 19.25 -7.00 0.66
#